data_AF-R4L8L5-F1
#
_entry.id   AF-R4L8L5-F1
#
_cell.length_a   1.000
_cell.length_b   1.000
_cell.length_c   1.000
_cell.angle_alpha   90.00
_cell.angle_beta   90.00
_cell.angle_gamma   90.00
#
_symmetry.space_group_name_H-M   'P 1'
#
loop_
_entity.id
_entity.type
_entity.pdbx_description
1 polymer ?
#
loop_
_entity_poly.entity_id
_entity_poly.type
_entity_poly.pdbx_seq_one_letter_code
_entity_poly.pdbx_strand_id
1 'polypeptide(L)'
;MSNSAHRRPGLLSRWGRGRLGAVAGGGLAVAVAVAAAAVQHTDRDTSPAPSTVAAVGAPASAGPTTASPSPRLSPRLSPSAVAPEPSKKPVPSKTAEPSKVAAASGGWIPVDRAAWAEQVAAFEATEIDPPPADAGNLAEFRADCTYSHRGADDPIVFPGLPGASHMHSFVGNKAVDADTQAADLQEFTATTCKPKQDHSAYWVPTLYDAKTGKPVETTGFRVYYRSLQKTSAGQMPMPNGLRMIAGDAKKKEPTPRGAQGQFYCAYYGPGDIDGVARSRNGNWPICDGVATLHFTLQFPDCWDGKHLDSPNHKDHVAFGAGNACPADHPVKIPALTFEIQYGVQGTADGYYLSSDPAGRSASSMHGDAFVMWDPAAMNHRTKNCIVQRRTCNNDGYDPFSY
;
A
#
# COMPACT_ATOMS: atom_id res chain seq x y z
N MET A 1 -13.48 -62.46 -45.49
CA MET A 1 -13.69 -62.66 -44.03
C MET A 1 -14.42 -61.41 -43.52
N SER A 2 -15.74 -61.26 -43.69
CA SER A 2 -16.85 -61.75 -42.82
C SER A 2 -16.59 -61.48 -41.32
N ASN A 3 -17.45 -60.87 -40.50
CA ASN A 3 -18.82 -60.38 -40.68
C ASN A 3 -19.26 -59.56 -39.44
N SER A 4 -20.10 -58.55 -39.67
CA SER A 4 -21.33 -58.12 -38.95
C SER A 4 -21.50 -58.10 -37.41
N ALA A 5 -21.81 -56.89 -36.93
CA ALA A 5 -23.01 -56.42 -36.18
C ALA A 5 -24.02 -57.40 -35.53
N HIS A 6 -24.55 -57.04 -34.33
CA HIS A 6 -25.99 -56.84 -34.00
C HIS A 6 -26.24 -56.69 -32.47
N ARG A 7 -26.87 -55.59 -32.01
CA ARG A 7 -28.30 -55.34 -31.63
C ARG A 7 -28.69 -55.70 -30.17
N ARG A 8 -29.29 -54.69 -29.51
CA ARG A 8 -30.20 -54.69 -28.31
C ARG A 8 -31.43 -55.63 -28.52
N PRO A 9 -32.43 -55.88 -27.60
CA PRO A 9 -32.94 -55.03 -26.48
C PRO A 9 -33.68 -55.68 -25.25
N GLY A 10 -34.09 -54.83 -24.27
CA GLY A 10 -35.31 -54.90 -23.42
C GLY A 10 -35.43 -56.01 -22.34
N LEU A 11 -36.29 -55.96 -21.31
CA LEU A 11 -37.33 -55.03 -20.81
C LEU A 11 -37.93 -55.64 -19.50
N LEU A 12 -38.61 -54.82 -18.66
CA LEU A 12 -39.63 -55.12 -17.61
C LEU A 12 -39.16 -55.47 -16.17
N SER A 13 -39.40 -54.63 -15.14
CA SER A 13 -40.64 -54.34 -14.34
C SER A 13 -41.08 -55.53 -13.46
N ARG A 14 -41.40 -55.43 -12.15
CA ARG A 14 -42.51 -54.69 -11.48
C ARG A 14 -42.47 -55.06 -9.96
N TRP A 15 -42.54 -54.13 -9.00
CA TRP A 15 -43.70 -53.68 -8.19
C TRP A 15 -43.90 -54.25 -6.76
N GLY A 16 -44.34 -53.34 -5.86
CA GLY A 16 -45.13 -53.59 -4.63
C GLY A 16 -44.58 -52.81 -3.41
N ARG A 17 -44.98 -51.57 -3.07
CA ARG A 17 -46.25 -50.98 -2.55
C ARG A 17 -46.71 -51.41 -1.14
N GLY A 18 -46.90 -50.42 -0.27
CA GLY A 18 -47.83 -50.38 0.87
C GLY A 18 -47.39 -49.37 1.94
N ARG A 19 -47.85 -48.10 1.92
CA ARG A 19 -49.02 -47.52 2.65
C ARG A 19 -48.77 -47.43 4.17
N LEU A 20 -49.17 -46.42 4.95
CA LEU A 20 -49.79 -45.09 4.85
C LEU A 20 -50.06 -44.73 6.33
N GLY A 21 -49.83 -43.50 6.79
CA GLY A 21 -50.26 -43.09 8.13
C GLY A 21 -50.08 -41.58 8.30
N ALA A 22 -51.19 -40.86 8.24
CA ALA A 22 -51.26 -39.42 8.43
C ALA A 22 -51.59 -39.11 9.90
N VAL A 23 -50.94 -38.09 10.48
CA VAL A 23 -51.43 -37.37 11.67
C VAL A 23 -51.11 -35.88 11.46
N ALA A 24 -52.13 -35.05 11.66
CA ALA A 24 -52.08 -33.60 11.60
C ALA A 24 -51.76 -33.01 12.98
N GLY A 25 -51.13 -31.83 13.02
CA GLY A 25 -51.16 -30.95 14.20
C GLY A 25 -50.00 -29.97 14.32
N GLY A 26 -50.34 -28.68 14.31
CA GLY A 26 -49.60 -27.64 15.06
C GLY A 26 -48.50 -26.91 14.31
N GLY A 27 -48.83 -25.73 13.76
CA GLY A 27 -47.87 -24.81 13.20
C GLY A 27 -47.09 -24.01 14.25
N LEU A 28 -45.91 -23.55 13.86
CA LEU A 28 -45.34 -22.26 14.24
C LEU A 28 -44.36 -21.84 13.12
N ALA A 29 -44.80 -20.99 12.21
CA ALA A 29 -43.94 -20.37 11.21
C ALA A 29 -43.50 -19.01 11.77
N VAL A 30 -42.20 -18.88 12.04
CA VAL A 30 -41.57 -17.61 12.40
C VAL A 30 -41.40 -16.79 11.12
N ALA A 31 -42.25 -15.79 10.93
CA ALA A 31 -42.14 -14.83 9.85
C ALA A 31 -41.09 -13.77 10.21
N VAL A 32 -40.02 -13.68 9.41
CA VAL A 32 -39.08 -12.57 9.41
C VAL A 32 -39.74 -11.42 8.63
N ALA A 33 -40.10 -10.35 9.33
CA ALA A 33 -40.63 -9.13 8.72
C ALA A 33 -39.48 -8.34 8.07
N VAL A 34 -39.44 -8.31 6.73
CA VAL A 34 -38.68 -7.32 5.97
C VAL A 34 -39.61 -6.14 5.71
N ALA A 35 -39.39 -5.04 6.41
CA ALA A 35 -40.10 -3.78 6.13
C ALA A 35 -39.48 -3.11 4.90
N ALA A 36 -40.14 -3.27 3.75
CA ALA A 36 -39.94 -2.43 2.58
C ALA A 36 -40.82 -1.18 2.72
N ALA A 37 -40.21 -0.02 2.98
CA ALA A 37 -40.90 1.26 2.89
C ALA A 37 -40.98 1.67 1.40
N ALA A 38 -42.18 1.57 0.83
CA ALA A 38 -42.51 2.13 -0.47
C ALA A 38 -42.70 3.65 -0.34
N VAL A 39 -41.85 4.42 -1.03
CA VAL A 39 -42.04 5.86 -1.22
C VAL A 39 -43.07 6.05 -2.33
N GLN A 40 -44.18 6.71 -2.02
CA GLN A 40 -45.19 7.10 -2.99
C GLN A 40 -44.73 8.34 -3.74
N HIS A 41 -44.73 8.25 -5.08
CA HIS A 41 -44.64 9.41 -5.97
C HIS A 41 -45.94 10.21 -5.92
N THR A 42 -45.84 11.51 -5.63
CA THR A 42 -46.86 12.50 -6.00
C THR A 42 -46.17 13.61 -6.76
N ASP A 43 -46.41 13.64 -8.08
CA ASP A 43 -46.07 14.76 -8.94
C ASP A 43 -46.95 15.97 -8.60
N ARG A 44 -46.33 17.12 -8.35
CA ARG A 44 -46.89 18.43 -8.68
C ARG A 44 -45.78 19.40 -9.07
N ASP A 45 -45.79 19.75 -10.35
CA ASP A 45 -45.10 20.89 -10.96
C ASP A 45 -45.41 22.20 -10.23
N THR A 46 -44.39 22.95 -9.84
CA THR A 46 -44.31 24.40 -10.13
C THR A 46 -42.87 24.90 -9.95
N SER A 47 -42.29 25.40 -11.04
CA SER A 47 -40.96 26.05 -11.09
C SER A 47 -41.01 27.45 -10.47
N PRO A 48 -39.89 27.94 -9.89
CA PRO A 48 -39.37 29.21 -10.41
C PRO A 48 -37.84 29.24 -10.60
N ALA A 49 -37.43 30.13 -11.51
CA ALA A 49 -36.11 30.39 -12.05
C ALA A 49 -35.09 31.02 -11.04
N PRO A 50 -33.78 31.09 -11.37
CA PRO A 50 -32.71 31.26 -10.39
C PRO A 50 -32.39 32.74 -10.11
N SER A 51 -32.06 33.02 -8.84
CA SER A 51 -31.47 34.31 -8.43
C SER A 51 -29.95 34.17 -8.29
N THR A 52 -29.26 35.01 -9.03
CA THR A 52 -27.83 35.29 -9.01
C THR A 52 -27.42 35.99 -7.70
N VAL A 53 -26.25 35.64 -7.15
CA VAL A 53 -25.59 36.49 -6.16
C VAL A 53 -24.14 36.68 -6.56
N ALA A 54 -23.81 37.96 -6.77
CA ALA A 54 -22.57 38.46 -7.30
C ALA A 54 -21.48 38.60 -6.23
N ALA A 55 -20.24 38.50 -6.70
CA ALA A 55 -19.02 38.90 -6.00
C ALA A 55 -19.05 40.39 -5.63
N VAL A 56 -18.52 40.72 -4.44
CA VAL A 56 -18.27 42.09 -4.01
C VAL A 56 -16.76 42.31 -3.90
N GLY A 57 -16.30 43.34 -4.60
CA GLY A 57 -14.89 43.70 -4.79
C GLY A 57 -14.29 44.59 -3.70
N ALA A 58 -13.00 44.84 -3.90
CA ALA A 58 -12.11 45.71 -3.15
C ALA A 58 -12.56 47.18 -3.06
N PRO A 59 -11.89 47.98 -2.21
CA PRO A 59 -11.70 49.40 -2.47
C PRO A 59 -10.22 49.76 -2.70
N ALA A 60 -10.00 50.73 -3.59
CA ALA A 60 -8.73 51.38 -3.85
C ALA A 60 -8.89 52.91 -3.80
N SER A 61 -7.86 53.62 -3.34
CA SER A 61 -7.41 55.01 -3.62
C SER A 61 -6.72 55.59 -2.36
N ALA A 62 -5.65 56.39 -2.36
CA ALA A 62 -4.80 57.05 -3.35
C ALA A 62 -3.41 57.35 -2.70
N GLY A 63 -2.38 57.67 -3.50
CA GLY A 63 -0.98 57.92 -3.07
C GLY A 63 -0.73 59.22 -2.27
N PRO A 64 0.54 59.56 -1.96
CA PRO A 64 1.43 60.06 -3.00
C PRO A 64 2.90 59.58 -2.97
N THR A 65 3.52 59.84 -4.13
CA THR A 65 4.93 59.83 -4.56
C THR A 65 6.04 60.06 -3.53
N THR A 66 7.14 59.28 -3.64
CA THR A 66 8.53 59.78 -3.73
C THR A 66 9.41 58.74 -4.43
N ALA A 67 10.42 59.21 -5.15
CA ALA A 67 11.18 58.50 -6.18
C ALA A 67 12.54 57.95 -5.70
N SER A 68 12.93 56.78 -6.25
CA SER A 68 14.29 56.29 -6.63
C SER A 68 15.48 56.34 -5.64
N PRO A 69 16.60 55.62 -5.92
CA PRO A 69 16.78 54.34 -6.63
C PRO A 69 17.65 53.32 -5.84
N SER A 70 17.75 52.10 -6.39
CA SER A 70 18.68 51.04 -5.99
C SER A 70 20.15 51.47 -5.99
N PRO A 71 21.02 50.73 -5.28
CA PRO A 71 22.39 50.53 -5.73
C PRO A 71 22.61 49.06 -6.14
N ARG A 72 22.93 48.90 -7.43
CA ARG A 72 23.77 47.81 -7.93
C ARG A 72 25.12 47.86 -7.21
N LEU A 73 25.57 46.73 -6.66
CA LEU A 73 26.99 46.50 -6.41
C LEU A 73 27.36 45.04 -6.75
N SER A 74 27.86 44.87 -7.96
CA SER A 74 29.08 44.10 -8.23
C SER A 74 29.98 45.09 -8.97
N PRO A 75 31.29 45.20 -8.66
CA PRO A 75 32.21 44.18 -9.18
C PRO A 75 33.48 43.96 -8.33
N ARG A 76 34.12 42.79 -8.49
CA ARG A 76 35.57 42.71 -8.75
C ARG A 76 35.97 41.29 -9.15
N LEU A 77 36.29 41.15 -10.43
CA LEU A 77 37.22 40.17 -10.95
C LEU A 77 38.63 40.74 -10.82
N SER A 78 39.59 39.93 -10.39
CA SER A 78 40.98 39.98 -10.84
C SER A 78 41.65 38.62 -10.64
N PRO A 79 42.67 38.31 -11.45
CA PRO A 79 42.88 36.98 -11.98
C PRO A 79 44.02 36.25 -11.28
N SER A 80 43.97 34.92 -11.28
CA SER A 80 45.20 34.12 -11.25
C SER A 80 45.10 33.06 -12.34
N ALA A 81 45.88 33.31 -13.38
CA ALA A 81 46.17 32.41 -14.46
C ALA A 81 47.19 31.38 -13.98
N VAL A 82 46.87 30.10 -14.13
CA VAL A 82 47.86 29.08 -14.45
C VAL A 82 47.32 28.33 -15.66
N ALA A 83 48.11 28.33 -16.73
CA ALA A 83 47.79 27.72 -18.01
C ALA A 83 47.78 26.17 -17.92
N PRO A 84 47.01 25.49 -18.77
CA PRO A 84 47.00 24.02 -18.85
C PRO A 84 48.11 23.48 -19.77
N GLU A 85 48.77 22.40 -19.36
CA GLU A 85 49.62 21.56 -20.23
C GLU A 85 48.76 20.59 -21.07
N PRO A 86 49.27 20.09 -22.23
CA PRO A 86 48.43 19.63 -23.32
C PRO A 86 47.90 18.20 -23.17
N SER A 87 46.65 18.04 -23.61
CA SER A 87 45.90 16.79 -23.77
C SER A 87 46.66 15.65 -24.44
N LYS A 88 46.73 14.51 -23.76
CA LYS A 88 46.86 13.20 -24.42
C LYS A 88 45.47 12.71 -24.81
N LYS A 89 45.28 12.43 -26.11
CA LYS A 89 44.04 11.85 -26.66
C LYS A 89 43.68 10.54 -25.93
N PRO A 90 42.43 10.36 -25.47
CA PRO A 90 41.96 9.04 -25.05
C PRO A 90 41.70 8.18 -26.29
N VAL A 91 42.28 6.99 -26.29
CA VAL A 91 41.94 5.88 -27.19
C VAL A 91 40.51 5.42 -26.85
N PRO A 92 39.65 5.06 -27.83
CA PRO A 92 38.31 4.59 -27.53
C PRO A 92 38.39 3.19 -26.88
N SER A 93 38.16 3.12 -25.57
CA SER A 93 37.91 1.85 -24.90
C SER A 93 36.55 1.32 -25.31
N LYS A 94 36.56 0.10 -25.84
CA LYS A 94 35.38 -0.69 -26.18
C LYS A 94 34.41 -0.69 -25.00
N THR A 95 33.17 -0.30 -25.27
CA THR A 95 32.04 -0.45 -24.36
C THR A 95 31.97 -1.91 -23.90
N ALA A 96 32.29 -2.15 -22.63
CA ALA A 96 32.01 -3.43 -22.01
C ALA A 96 30.49 -3.52 -21.83
N GLU A 97 29.91 -4.53 -22.46
CA GLU A 97 28.55 -4.98 -22.22
C GLU A 97 28.36 -5.23 -20.72
N PRO A 98 27.23 -4.80 -20.10
CA PRO A 98 27.03 -4.99 -18.68
C PRO A 98 27.02 -6.50 -18.40
N SER A 99 28.06 -6.97 -17.71
CA SER A 99 28.10 -8.32 -17.16
C SER A 99 26.90 -8.46 -16.23
N LYS A 100 26.10 -9.51 -16.46
CA LYS A 100 25.08 -9.98 -15.54
C LYS A 100 25.78 -10.35 -14.23
N VAL A 101 25.90 -9.40 -13.30
CA VAL A 101 26.16 -9.69 -11.91
C VAL A 101 24.92 -10.44 -11.43
N ALA A 102 25.06 -11.75 -11.21
CA ALA A 102 24.02 -12.51 -10.55
C ALA A 102 23.76 -11.84 -9.19
N ALA A 103 22.51 -11.43 -8.96
CA ALA A 103 22.07 -10.96 -7.66
C ALA A 103 22.53 -11.97 -6.61
N ALA A 104 23.23 -11.51 -5.57
CA ALA A 104 23.56 -12.36 -4.44
C ALA A 104 22.24 -12.89 -3.89
N SER A 105 21.98 -14.19 -4.02
CA SER A 105 20.85 -14.83 -3.37
C SER A 105 21.12 -14.73 -1.87
N GLY A 106 20.52 -13.72 -1.22
CA GLY A 106 20.58 -13.56 0.22
C GLY A 106 20.17 -14.86 0.89
N GLY A 107 20.96 -15.31 1.87
CA GLY A 107 20.55 -16.42 2.72
C GLY A 107 19.38 -16.00 3.61
N TRP A 108 18.87 -16.95 4.39
CA TRP A 108 17.96 -16.63 5.48
C TRP A 108 18.63 -15.67 6.46
N ILE A 109 17.96 -14.57 6.81
CA ILE A 109 18.46 -13.62 7.82
C ILE A 109 17.78 -13.97 9.14
N PRO A 110 18.48 -14.55 10.13
CA PRO A 110 17.88 -14.90 11.41
C PRO A 110 17.55 -13.64 12.22
N VAL A 111 16.49 -13.70 13.02
CA VAL A 111 16.27 -12.72 14.10
C VAL A 111 17.30 -12.93 15.20
N ASP A 112 17.82 -11.84 15.76
CA ASP A 112 18.57 -11.92 17.02
C ASP A 112 17.62 -12.38 18.13
N ARG A 113 17.84 -13.60 18.63
CA ARG A 113 16.98 -14.24 19.63
C ARG A 113 17.01 -13.54 20.97
N ALA A 114 18.14 -12.92 21.35
CA ALA A 114 18.26 -12.19 22.60
C ALA A 114 17.53 -10.86 22.51
N ALA A 115 17.77 -10.09 21.44
CA ALA A 115 17.07 -8.82 21.21
C ALA A 115 15.55 -9.03 21.07
N TRP A 116 15.13 -10.09 20.37
CA TRP A 116 13.71 -10.43 20.27
C TRP A 116 13.09 -10.81 21.61
N ALA A 117 13.78 -11.62 22.43
CA ALA A 117 13.29 -11.97 23.76
C ALA A 117 13.17 -10.74 24.67
N GLU A 118 14.11 -9.80 24.58
CA GLU A 118 14.06 -8.51 25.28
C GLU A 118 12.86 -7.68 24.84
N GLN A 119 12.64 -7.53 23.52
CA GLN A 119 11.47 -6.81 23.00
C GLN A 119 10.16 -7.44 23.45
N VAL A 120 10.07 -8.78 23.45
CA VAL A 120 8.90 -9.52 23.92
C VAL A 120 8.66 -9.28 25.41
N ALA A 121 9.70 -9.38 26.25
CA ALA A 121 9.59 -9.11 27.68
C ALA A 121 9.15 -7.66 27.95
N ALA A 122 9.72 -6.68 27.22
CA ALA A 122 9.32 -5.29 27.30
C ALA A 122 7.87 -5.06 26.82
N PHE A 123 7.44 -5.76 25.77
CA PHE A 123 6.05 -5.73 25.30
C PHE A 123 5.09 -6.31 26.33
N GLU A 124 5.42 -7.45 26.94
CA GLU A 124 4.62 -8.06 27.99
C GLU A 124 4.49 -7.15 29.21
N ALA A 125 5.58 -6.46 29.58
CA ALA A 125 5.63 -5.49 30.68
C ALA A 125 5.02 -4.12 30.35
N THR A 126 4.74 -3.82 29.08
CA THR A 126 4.15 -2.54 28.66
C THR A 126 2.74 -2.42 29.22
N GLU A 127 2.51 -1.38 30.02
CA GLU A 127 1.20 -1.07 30.58
C GLU A 127 0.21 -0.68 29.49
N ILE A 128 -1.04 -1.09 29.69
CA ILE A 128 -2.15 -0.84 28.78
C ILE A 128 -2.82 0.46 29.24
N ASP A 129 -2.81 1.47 28.38
CA ASP A 129 -3.47 2.74 28.67
C ASP A 129 -4.99 2.57 28.56
N PRO A 130 -5.79 3.16 29.47
CA PRO A 130 -7.23 3.13 29.32
C PRO A 130 -7.62 3.93 28.07
N PRO A 131 -8.40 3.35 27.13
CA PRO A 131 -8.76 4.05 25.91
C PRO A 131 -9.76 5.16 26.23
N PRO A 132 -9.64 6.35 25.60
CA PRO A 132 -10.67 7.37 25.63
C PRO A 132 -12.04 6.82 25.22
N ALA A 133 -13.11 7.40 25.75
CA ALA A 133 -14.48 6.93 25.49
C ALA A 133 -14.89 7.05 24.01
N ASP A 134 -14.29 7.99 23.29
CA ASP A 134 -14.48 8.26 21.87
C ASP A 134 -13.47 7.53 20.97
N ALA A 135 -12.56 6.73 21.54
CA ALA A 135 -11.60 5.97 20.74
C ALA A 135 -12.31 4.97 19.82
N GLY A 136 -11.94 5.02 18.55
CA GLY A 136 -12.39 4.09 17.53
C GLY A 136 -12.23 2.61 17.87
N ASN A 137 -12.92 1.72 17.15
CA ASN A 137 -13.00 0.28 17.45
C ASN A 137 -12.31 -0.63 16.41
N LEU A 138 -11.45 -0.08 15.54
CA LEU A 138 -10.65 -0.86 14.60
C LEU A 138 -9.32 -1.22 15.25
N ALA A 139 -8.86 -2.47 15.13
CA ALA A 139 -7.58 -2.89 15.68
C ALA A 139 -6.41 -2.42 14.81
N GLU A 140 -6.12 -1.12 14.83
CA GLU A 140 -5.15 -0.51 13.93
C GLU A 140 -4.43 0.70 14.52
N PHE A 141 -3.20 0.91 14.07
CA PHE A 141 -2.58 2.24 14.08
C PHE A 141 -2.01 2.53 12.70
N ARG A 142 -1.67 3.80 12.44
CA ARG A 142 -1.11 4.20 11.14
C ARG A 142 0.16 5.03 11.28
N ALA A 143 0.97 4.97 10.24
CA ALA A 143 2.02 5.92 9.96
C ALA A 143 1.71 6.67 8.66
N ASP A 144 1.48 7.98 8.76
CA ASP A 144 1.28 8.86 7.61
C ASP A 144 2.63 9.41 7.13
N CYS A 145 3.03 9.04 5.92
CA CYS A 145 4.31 9.39 5.33
C CYS A 145 4.12 10.24 4.06
N THR A 146 5.12 11.07 3.78
CA THR A 146 5.22 11.81 2.53
C THR A 146 6.34 11.25 1.66
N TYR A 147 6.27 11.52 0.35
CA TYR A 147 7.36 11.24 -0.58
C TYR A 147 8.72 11.72 -0.03
N SER A 148 9.72 10.85 -0.10
CA SER A 148 11.11 11.15 0.25
C SER A 148 11.91 11.46 -1.00
N HIS A 149 12.20 10.43 -1.80
CA HIS A 149 12.99 10.50 -3.02
C HIS A 149 12.67 9.30 -3.93
N ARG A 150 13.33 9.25 -5.10
CA ARG A 150 13.31 8.12 -6.02
C ARG A 150 14.72 7.60 -6.23
N GLY A 151 14.87 6.30 -6.45
CA GLY A 151 16.15 5.66 -6.75
C GLY A 151 15.93 4.34 -7.47
N ALA A 152 16.89 3.89 -8.28
CA ALA A 152 16.87 2.56 -8.90
C ALA A 152 17.50 1.51 -7.98
N ASP A 153 17.20 1.65 -6.69
CA ASP A 153 17.85 0.94 -5.59
C ASP A 153 16.85 0.03 -4.90
N ASP A 154 17.34 -1.07 -4.34
CA ASP A 154 16.54 -2.02 -3.56
C ASP A 154 17.46 -2.78 -2.60
N PRO A 155 17.59 -2.35 -1.33
CA PRO A 155 18.46 -3.01 -0.37
C PRO A 155 17.95 -4.38 0.10
N ILE A 156 16.72 -4.78 -0.27
CA ILE A 156 16.18 -6.10 0.03
C ILE A 156 16.57 -7.07 -1.10
N VAL A 157 16.24 -6.74 -2.35
CA VAL A 157 16.41 -7.63 -3.51
C VAL A 157 17.82 -7.56 -4.09
N PHE A 158 18.46 -6.40 -4.06
CA PHE A 158 19.79 -6.15 -4.62
C PHE A 158 20.71 -5.44 -3.61
N PRO A 159 20.94 -6.04 -2.43
CA PRO A 159 21.74 -5.43 -1.37
C PRO A 159 23.16 -5.10 -1.86
N GLY A 160 23.59 -3.86 -1.64
CA GLY A 160 24.91 -3.35 -2.02
C GLY A 160 25.11 -3.13 -3.53
N LEU A 161 24.03 -3.10 -4.33
CA LEU A 161 24.08 -2.94 -5.77
C LEU A 161 23.28 -1.71 -6.23
N PRO A 162 23.84 -0.49 -6.12
CA PRO A 162 23.19 0.73 -6.60
C PRO A 162 22.79 0.65 -8.06
N GLY A 163 21.57 1.08 -8.37
CA GLY A 163 21.02 1.11 -9.73
C GLY A 163 20.66 -0.26 -10.33
N ALA A 164 20.74 -1.35 -9.55
CA ALA A 164 20.42 -2.69 -10.04
C ALA A 164 18.91 -2.97 -10.14
N SER A 165 18.08 -2.16 -9.49
CA SER A 165 16.63 -2.31 -9.54
C SER A 165 15.99 -1.44 -10.62
N HIS A 166 14.67 -1.56 -10.75
CA HIS A 166 13.87 -0.56 -11.44
C HIS A 166 13.65 0.65 -10.50
N MET A 167 13.12 1.75 -11.03
CA MET A 167 12.92 2.97 -10.23
C MET A 167 11.86 2.74 -9.14
N HIS A 168 12.23 3.00 -7.89
CA HIS A 168 11.33 3.00 -6.74
C HIS A 168 11.08 4.43 -6.24
N SER A 169 9.87 4.66 -5.74
CA SER A 169 9.51 5.86 -4.97
C SER A 169 9.50 5.50 -3.49
N PHE A 170 10.33 6.17 -2.71
CA PHE A 170 10.56 5.88 -1.30
C PHE A 170 9.80 6.84 -0.38
N VAL A 171 9.35 6.32 0.76
CA VAL A 171 8.81 7.05 1.92
C VAL A 171 9.37 6.45 3.22
N GLY A 172 9.17 7.15 4.34
CA GLY A 172 9.75 6.76 5.62
C GLY A 172 11.18 7.26 5.77
N ASN A 173 12.12 6.35 6.03
CA ASN A 173 13.53 6.70 6.18
C ASN A 173 14.03 7.56 5.01
N LYS A 174 14.69 8.67 5.32
CA LYS A 174 15.17 9.62 4.31
C LYS A 174 16.50 9.25 3.67
N ALA A 175 17.22 8.29 4.24
CA ALA A 175 18.56 7.89 3.84
C ALA A 175 18.62 6.48 3.23
N VAL A 176 17.48 5.80 3.07
CA VAL A 176 17.46 4.47 2.44
C VAL A 176 18.01 4.53 1.01
N ASP A 177 18.90 3.60 0.70
CA ASP A 177 19.53 3.39 -0.59
C ASP A 177 19.91 1.91 -0.75
N ALA A 178 20.68 1.55 -1.80
CA ALA A 178 21.04 0.16 -2.06
C ALA A 178 21.98 -0.46 -1.01
N ASP A 179 22.73 0.36 -0.25
CA ASP A 179 23.71 -0.10 0.74
C ASP A 179 23.11 -0.26 2.15
N THR A 180 21.87 0.19 2.33
CA THR A 180 21.18 0.23 3.63
C THR A 180 21.04 -1.14 4.28
N GLN A 181 21.49 -1.24 5.53
CA GLN A 181 21.33 -2.37 6.42
C GLN A 181 20.44 -2.01 7.62
N ALA A 182 20.12 -3.01 8.45
CA ALA A 182 19.22 -2.79 9.59
C ALA A 182 19.81 -1.82 10.62
N ALA A 183 21.14 -1.87 10.83
CA ALA A 183 21.83 -0.96 11.74
C ALA A 183 21.74 0.51 11.27
N ASP A 184 21.78 0.74 9.95
CA ASP A 184 21.68 2.09 9.39
C ASP A 184 20.31 2.72 9.68
N LEU A 185 19.22 1.95 9.55
CA LEU A 185 17.88 2.45 9.90
C LEU A 185 17.71 2.73 11.40
N GLN A 186 18.50 2.05 12.25
CA GLN A 186 18.50 2.28 13.69
C GLN A 186 19.29 3.53 14.08
N GLU A 187 20.37 3.84 13.34
CA GLU A 187 21.21 5.03 13.55
C GLU A 187 20.61 6.28 12.88
N PHE A 188 20.23 6.18 11.61
CA PHE A 188 19.66 7.27 10.82
C PHE A 188 18.14 7.33 10.96
N THR A 189 17.68 8.01 12.00
CA THR A 189 16.26 8.07 12.39
C THR A 189 15.42 9.11 11.63
N ALA A 190 16.01 9.84 10.68
CA ALA A 190 15.33 10.88 9.93
C ALA A 190 14.25 10.28 9.01
N THR A 191 12.97 10.55 9.31
CA THR A 191 11.81 9.96 8.61
C THR A 191 10.86 11.01 8.03
N THR A 192 10.22 10.68 6.90
CA THR A 192 9.06 11.43 6.36
C THR A 192 7.75 11.04 7.04
N CYS A 193 7.72 9.95 7.80
CA CYS A 193 6.53 9.50 8.48
C CYS A 193 6.20 10.35 9.72
N LYS A 194 4.92 10.26 10.09
CA LYS A 194 4.40 10.48 11.42
C LYS A 194 3.77 9.15 11.85
N PRO A 195 4.05 8.60 13.04
CA PRO A 195 4.90 9.16 14.09
C PRO A 195 6.40 9.19 13.74
N LYS A 196 7.19 10.01 14.46
CA LYS A 196 8.64 10.13 14.21
C LYS A 196 9.46 8.94 14.67
N GLN A 197 8.86 8.11 15.51
CA GLN A 197 9.38 6.84 15.99
C GLN A 197 9.39 5.73 14.93
N ASP A 198 8.76 5.96 13.77
CA ASP A 198 8.85 5.06 12.62
C ASP A 198 10.04 5.44 11.73
N HIS A 199 11.14 4.71 11.88
CA HIS A 199 12.36 4.86 11.09
C HIS A 199 12.42 3.88 9.91
N SER A 200 11.34 3.12 9.67
CA SER A 200 11.24 2.14 8.61
C SER A 200 11.37 2.80 7.25
N ALA A 201 11.81 2.03 6.26
CA ALA A 201 11.77 2.43 4.86
C ALA A 201 10.67 1.65 4.15
N TYR A 202 9.88 2.36 3.33
CA TYR A 202 8.85 1.75 2.50
C TYR A 202 8.97 2.27 1.08
N TRP A 203 8.81 1.39 0.09
CA TRP A 203 8.85 1.81 -1.30
C TRP A 203 7.95 0.97 -2.19
N VAL A 204 7.64 1.54 -3.35
CA VAL A 204 6.85 0.94 -4.43
C VAL A 204 7.45 1.35 -5.78
N PRO A 205 7.15 0.63 -6.88
CA PRO A 205 7.53 1.05 -8.22
C PRO A 205 7.04 2.46 -8.52
N THR A 206 7.93 3.33 -9.01
CA THR A 206 7.55 4.66 -9.46
C THR A 206 6.52 4.57 -10.59
N LEU A 207 5.41 5.29 -10.41
CA LEU A 207 4.37 5.46 -11.42
C LEU A 207 4.81 6.51 -12.44
N TYR A 208 4.56 6.27 -13.72
CA TYR A 208 4.84 7.22 -14.80
C TYR A 208 3.60 7.48 -15.64
N ASP A 209 3.41 8.75 -16.00
CA ASP A 209 2.40 9.15 -16.98
C ASP A 209 2.81 8.66 -18.38
N ALA A 210 1.95 7.84 -19.00
CA ALA A 210 2.30 7.15 -20.24
C ALA A 210 2.45 8.10 -21.44
N LYS A 211 1.82 9.29 -21.39
CA LYS A 211 1.88 10.29 -22.46
C LYS A 211 3.16 11.11 -22.39
N THR A 212 3.53 11.57 -21.20
CA THR A 212 4.63 12.50 -20.99
C THR A 212 5.94 11.83 -20.59
N GLY A 213 5.88 10.58 -20.11
CA GLY A 213 7.02 9.85 -19.57
C GLY A 213 7.55 10.44 -18.26
N LYS A 214 6.79 11.33 -17.61
CA LYS A 214 7.18 11.95 -16.34
C LYS A 214 6.75 11.08 -15.15
N PRO A 215 7.57 11.01 -14.08
CA PRO A 215 7.17 10.33 -12.86
C PRO A 215 5.99 11.06 -12.20
N VAL A 216 5.14 10.28 -11.52
CA VAL A 216 4.02 10.75 -10.72
C VAL A 216 4.32 10.40 -9.26
N GLU A 217 4.69 11.41 -8.47
CA GLU A 217 4.95 11.17 -7.05
C GLU A 217 3.67 10.88 -6.27
N THR A 218 3.82 10.08 -5.23
CA THR A 218 2.78 9.89 -4.22
C THR A 218 2.54 11.20 -3.48
N THR A 219 1.29 11.65 -3.42
CA THR A 219 0.89 12.83 -2.63
C THR A 219 0.45 12.46 -1.22
N GLY A 220 0.26 11.17 -0.95
CA GLY A 220 0.05 10.60 0.37
C GLY A 220 0.45 9.13 0.39
N PHE A 221 1.07 8.68 1.48
CA PHE A 221 1.42 7.28 1.66
C PHE A 221 1.16 6.92 3.11
N ARG A 222 0.15 6.08 3.35
CA ARG A 222 -0.22 5.65 4.69
C ARG A 222 0.10 4.18 4.86
N VAL A 223 0.86 3.87 5.91
CA VAL A 223 1.12 2.50 6.33
C VAL A 223 0.24 2.20 7.53
N TYR A 224 -0.79 1.39 7.34
CA TYR A 224 -1.53 0.84 8.48
C TYR A 224 -0.84 -0.39 9.02
N TYR A 225 -0.90 -0.53 10.33
CA TYR A 225 -0.58 -1.74 11.07
C TYR A 225 -1.90 -2.24 11.65
N ARG A 226 -2.37 -3.42 11.23
CA ARG A 226 -3.73 -3.90 11.54
C ARG A 226 -3.74 -5.33 12.05
N SER A 227 -4.65 -5.65 12.97
CA SER A 227 -5.07 -7.05 13.12
C SER A 227 -6.13 -7.36 12.07
N LEU A 228 -5.81 -8.23 11.11
CA LEU A 228 -6.80 -8.74 10.13
C LEU A 228 -7.75 -9.78 10.73
N GLN A 229 -7.47 -10.20 11.96
CA GLN A 229 -8.19 -11.25 12.67
C GLN A 229 -9.38 -10.67 13.46
N LYS A 230 -10.41 -11.50 13.68
CA LYS A 230 -11.60 -11.12 14.45
C LYS A 230 -11.28 -10.83 15.91
N THR A 231 -10.20 -11.42 16.43
CA THR A 231 -9.67 -11.14 17.77
C THR A 231 -8.20 -10.72 17.65
N SER A 232 -7.69 -10.01 18.66
CA SER A 232 -6.26 -9.63 18.73
C SER A 232 -5.48 -10.49 19.71
N ALA A 233 -6.03 -11.65 20.09
CA ALA A 233 -5.39 -12.56 21.03
C ALA A 233 -4.09 -13.14 20.42
N GLY A 234 -2.99 -12.98 21.16
CA GLY A 234 -1.66 -13.43 20.74
C GLY A 234 -0.99 -12.55 19.69
N GLN A 235 -1.48 -11.34 19.45
CA GLN A 235 -0.79 -10.36 18.61
C GLN A 235 0.51 -9.91 19.28
N MET A 236 1.60 -9.96 18.53
CA MET A 236 2.95 -9.58 18.96
C MET A 236 3.40 -8.32 18.21
N PRO A 237 4.30 -7.49 18.79
CA PRO A 237 4.90 -6.38 18.06
C PRO A 237 5.73 -6.92 16.88
N MET A 238 5.94 -6.11 15.85
CA MET A 238 6.89 -6.47 14.80
C MET A 238 8.33 -6.40 15.31
N PRO A 239 9.19 -7.38 14.98
CA PRO A 239 10.61 -7.27 15.23
C PRO A 239 11.26 -6.25 14.29
N ASN A 240 12.22 -5.49 14.81
CA ASN A 240 13.04 -4.62 13.97
C ASN A 240 13.90 -5.42 13.00
N GLY A 241 14.09 -4.86 11.81
CA GLY A 241 14.84 -5.47 10.72
C GLY A 241 14.02 -6.42 9.85
N LEU A 242 12.74 -6.66 10.15
CA LEU A 242 11.87 -7.49 9.31
C LEU A 242 11.71 -6.87 7.92
N ARG A 243 11.95 -7.66 6.88
CA ARG A 243 11.87 -7.28 5.47
C ARG A 243 10.74 -8.05 4.80
N MET A 244 9.84 -7.37 4.10
CA MET A 244 8.74 -8.05 3.42
C MET A 244 8.49 -7.43 2.05
N ILE A 245 8.13 -8.28 1.08
CA ILE A 245 7.66 -7.84 -0.24
C ILE A 245 6.25 -8.37 -0.47
N ALA A 246 5.28 -7.47 -0.69
CA ALA A 246 3.92 -7.81 -1.11
C ALA A 246 3.70 -7.48 -2.59
N GLY A 247 2.88 -8.26 -3.29
CA GLY A 247 2.71 -8.14 -4.75
C GLY A 247 3.77 -8.90 -5.55
N ASP A 248 3.82 -8.66 -6.87
CA ASP A 248 4.70 -9.36 -7.80
C ASP A 248 5.19 -8.43 -8.92
N ALA A 249 6.45 -8.00 -8.85
CA ALA A 249 7.10 -7.16 -9.86
C ALA A 249 7.11 -7.76 -11.28
N LYS A 250 7.00 -9.09 -11.40
CA LYS A 250 7.06 -9.81 -12.68
C LYS A 250 5.68 -10.05 -13.28
N LYS A 251 4.60 -9.77 -12.56
CA LYS A 251 3.24 -9.98 -13.05
C LYS A 251 2.92 -9.03 -14.21
N LYS A 252 2.54 -9.60 -15.36
CA LYS A 252 2.19 -8.85 -16.58
C LYS A 252 0.74 -9.00 -17.01
N GLU A 253 -0.02 -9.86 -16.32
CA GLU A 253 -1.45 -10.06 -16.60
C GLU A 253 -2.27 -8.95 -15.94
N PRO A 254 -3.14 -8.24 -16.67
CA PRO A 254 -4.02 -7.21 -16.12
C PRO A 254 -4.80 -7.68 -14.90
N THR A 255 -4.90 -6.83 -13.87
CA THR A 255 -5.82 -7.07 -12.76
C THR A 255 -7.25 -6.87 -13.26
N PRO A 256 -8.16 -7.86 -13.12
CA PRO A 256 -9.53 -7.71 -13.57
C PRO A 256 -10.24 -6.53 -12.90
N ARG A 257 -11.16 -5.90 -13.64
CA ARG A 257 -12.02 -4.83 -13.11
C ARG A 257 -12.76 -5.27 -11.86
N GLY A 258 -12.68 -4.46 -10.80
CA GLY A 258 -13.33 -4.72 -9.51
C GLY A 258 -12.65 -5.76 -8.64
N ALA A 259 -11.53 -6.35 -9.09
CA ALA A 259 -10.76 -7.28 -8.28
C ALA A 259 -9.92 -6.54 -7.23
N GLN A 260 -9.56 -7.26 -6.17
CA GLN A 260 -8.59 -6.78 -5.19
C GLN A 260 -7.22 -6.53 -5.86
N GLY A 261 -6.51 -5.49 -5.40
CA GLY A 261 -5.21 -5.11 -5.96
C GLY A 261 -5.30 -4.43 -7.33
N GLN A 262 -6.41 -3.75 -7.63
CA GLN A 262 -6.49 -2.80 -8.74
C GLN A 262 -6.29 -1.36 -8.25
N PHE A 263 -5.81 -0.50 -9.13
CA PHE A 263 -5.89 0.95 -8.91
C PHE A 263 -7.35 1.40 -8.94
N TYR A 264 -7.67 2.37 -8.09
CA TYR A 264 -9.03 2.89 -7.94
C TYR A 264 -9.07 4.41 -7.78
N CYS A 265 -10.25 4.99 -7.92
CA CYS A 265 -10.52 6.38 -7.62
C CYS A 265 -11.08 6.50 -6.19
N ALA A 266 -10.31 7.09 -5.27
CA ALA A 266 -10.83 7.39 -3.93
C ALA A 266 -11.82 8.57 -4.00
N TYR A 267 -12.77 8.62 -3.06
CA TYR A 267 -13.89 9.58 -3.00
C TYR A 267 -15.02 9.38 -4.02
N TYR A 268 -14.97 8.30 -4.80
CA TYR A 268 -16.13 7.83 -5.53
C TYR A 268 -17.03 7.03 -4.57
N GLY A 269 -18.34 7.30 -4.56
CA GLY A 269 -19.29 6.72 -3.62
C GLY A 269 -19.29 5.17 -3.60
N PRO A 270 -19.99 4.53 -2.64
CA PRO A 270 -19.96 3.08 -2.50
C PRO A 270 -20.34 2.37 -3.81
N GLY A 271 -19.43 1.52 -4.30
CA GLY A 271 -19.70 0.56 -5.38
C GLY A 271 -19.02 0.83 -6.73
N ASP A 272 -18.53 2.03 -7.02
CA ASP A 272 -17.85 2.32 -8.29
C ASP A 272 -16.44 2.89 -8.07
N ILE A 273 -15.50 2.00 -7.80
CA ILE A 273 -14.09 2.35 -7.54
C ILE A 273 -13.31 2.67 -8.82
N ASP A 274 -13.95 2.59 -9.99
CA ASP A 274 -13.31 2.68 -11.30
C ASP A 274 -13.39 4.08 -11.93
N GLY A 275 -14.04 5.03 -11.26
CA GLY A 275 -14.23 6.39 -11.75
C GLY A 275 -15.21 6.46 -12.93
N VAL A 276 -15.07 7.48 -13.78
CA VAL A 276 -15.98 7.73 -14.91
C VAL A 276 -15.65 6.92 -16.16
N ALA A 277 -14.41 6.44 -16.29
CA ALA A 277 -13.92 5.70 -17.45
C ALA A 277 -12.63 4.94 -17.09
N ARG A 278 -12.05 4.23 -18.07
CA ARG A 278 -10.71 3.66 -17.97
C ARG A 278 -9.82 4.10 -19.14
N SER A 279 -8.51 3.99 -18.95
CA SER A 279 -7.52 4.17 -20.02
C SER A 279 -7.78 3.23 -21.21
N ARG A 280 -7.20 3.54 -22.37
CA ARG A 280 -7.40 2.75 -23.61
C ARG A 280 -6.99 1.29 -23.49
N ASN A 281 -5.97 0.99 -22.67
CA ASN A 281 -5.55 -0.38 -22.39
C ASN A 281 -6.38 -1.06 -21.28
N GLY A 282 -7.38 -0.38 -20.72
CA GLY A 282 -8.25 -0.89 -19.67
C GLY A 282 -7.60 -1.02 -18.29
N ASN A 283 -6.32 -0.70 -18.14
CA ASN A 283 -5.58 -0.96 -16.89
C ASN A 283 -5.78 0.10 -15.81
N TRP A 284 -6.15 1.33 -16.16
CA TRP A 284 -6.14 2.46 -15.24
C TRP A 284 -7.53 3.11 -15.14
N PRO A 285 -8.05 3.38 -13.94
CA PRO A 285 -9.27 4.16 -13.80
C PRO A 285 -9.02 5.63 -14.18
N ILE A 286 -10.08 6.31 -14.62
CA ILE A 286 -10.11 7.75 -14.86
C ILE A 286 -11.12 8.34 -13.87
N CYS A 287 -10.59 9.10 -12.92
CA CYS A 287 -11.33 9.76 -11.85
C CYS A 287 -11.95 11.07 -12.33
N ASP A 288 -12.94 11.57 -11.58
CA ASP A 288 -13.65 12.81 -11.87
C ASP A 288 -13.77 13.69 -10.61
N GLY A 289 -14.10 14.97 -10.79
CA GLY A 289 -14.28 15.93 -9.72
C GLY A 289 -13.01 16.09 -8.88
N VAL A 290 -13.10 15.76 -7.60
CA VAL A 290 -11.98 15.81 -6.64
C VAL A 290 -11.33 14.44 -6.38
N ALA A 291 -11.87 13.38 -6.99
CA ALA A 291 -11.34 12.03 -6.82
C ALA A 291 -9.95 11.92 -7.45
N THR A 292 -9.09 11.12 -6.81
CA THR A 292 -7.70 10.91 -7.23
C THR A 292 -7.40 9.42 -7.31
N LEU A 293 -6.32 9.07 -8.02
CA LEU A 293 -5.86 7.69 -8.21
C LEU A 293 -5.20 7.14 -6.94
N HIS A 294 -5.64 5.97 -6.50
CA HIS A 294 -5.16 5.31 -5.29
C HIS A 294 -4.84 3.84 -5.54
N PHE A 295 -4.06 3.24 -4.65
CA PHE A 295 -3.79 1.81 -4.60
C PHE A 295 -3.68 1.32 -3.16
N THR A 296 -4.22 0.14 -2.88
CA THR A 296 -4.10 -0.52 -1.57
C THR A 296 -3.35 -1.83 -1.72
N LEU A 297 -2.26 -1.98 -0.97
CA LEU A 297 -1.42 -3.18 -0.95
C LEU A 297 -1.40 -3.79 0.44
N GLN A 298 -1.82 -5.05 0.56
CA GLN A 298 -1.86 -5.79 1.82
C GLN A 298 -0.65 -6.73 1.95
N PHE A 299 0.02 -6.66 3.09
CA PHE A 299 1.10 -7.57 3.46
C PHE A 299 0.59 -8.73 4.33
N PRO A 300 1.34 -9.85 4.38
CA PRO A 300 1.14 -10.92 5.36
C PRO A 300 1.02 -10.46 6.83
N ASP A 301 0.31 -11.23 7.65
CA ASP A 301 0.05 -10.97 9.08
C ASP A 301 0.58 -12.07 10.03
N CYS A 302 1.31 -13.03 9.49
CA CYS A 302 1.92 -14.13 10.22
C CYS A 302 3.41 -14.24 9.90
N TRP A 303 4.21 -14.55 10.92
CA TRP A 303 5.68 -14.64 10.85
C TRP A 303 6.18 -15.97 11.43
N ASP A 304 7.25 -16.52 10.86
CA ASP A 304 7.86 -17.79 11.29
C ASP A 304 8.52 -17.75 12.68
N GLY A 305 8.70 -16.55 13.24
CA GLY A 305 9.31 -16.34 14.55
C GLY A 305 10.82 -16.54 14.58
N LYS A 306 11.47 -16.68 13.43
CA LYS A 306 12.86 -17.10 13.29
C LYS A 306 13.68 -16.21 12.36
N HIS A 307 13.10 -15.70 11.29
CA HIS A 307 13.87 -15.02 10.24
C HIS A 307 13.30 -13.65 9.90
N LEU A 308 14.16 -12.64 9.90
CA LEU A 308 13.83 -11.28 9.46
C LEU A 308 13.73 -11.14 7.94
N ASP A 309 14.28 -12.11 7.20
CA ASP A 309 14.14 -12.19 5.75
C ASP A 309 14.41 -13.63 5.27
N SER A 310 13.87 -13.97 4.10
CA SER A 310 14.08 -15.25 3.41
C SER A 310 14.71 -15.02 2.03
N PRO A 311 15.32 -16.03 1.39
CA PRO A 311 15.97 -15.85 0.08
C PRO A 311 15.07 -15.32 -1.05
N ASN A 312 13.75 -15.41 -0.88
CA ASN A 312 12.76 -14.87 -1.82
C ASN A 312 11.92 -13.73 -1.21
N HIS A 313 12.29 -13.26 -0.02
CA HIS A 313 11.66 -12.17 0.75
C HIS A 313 10.18 -12.36 1.09
N LYS A 314 9.71 -13.62 1.05
CA LYS A 314 8.30 -14.00 1.19
C LYS A 314 8.09 -15.24 2.06
N ASP A 315 8.96 -16.25 2.00
CA ASP A 315 8.79 -17.54 2.68
C ASP A 315 8.85 -17.50 4.22
N HIS A 316 9.30 -16.40 4.83
CA HIS A 316 9.34 -16.23 6.28
C HIS A 316 8.05 -15.60 6.85
N VAL A 317 7.12 -15.18 5.97
CA VAL A 317 5.84 -14.59 6.34
C VAL A 317 4.68 -15.22 5.56
N ALA A 318 3.49 -15.24 6.14
CA ALA A 318 2.31 -15.83 5.52
C ALA A 318 1.03 -15.05 5.85
N PHE A 319 0.03 -15.17 4.98
CA PHE A 319 -1.31 -14.71 5.28
C PHE A 319 -2.00 -15.70 6.23
N GLY A 320 -2.56 -15.20 7.31
CA GLY A 320 -3.43 -15.94 8.21
C GLY A 320 -4.77 -16.29 7.56
N ALA A 321 -5.49 -17.21 8.21
CA ALA A 321 -6.84 -17.59 7.83
C ALA A 321 -7.76 -17.53 9.05
N GLY A 322 -8.77 -16.66 9.00
CA GLY A 322 -9.68 -16.46 10.13
C GLY A 322 -8.99 -15.81 11.33
N ASN A 323 -8.75 -16.58 12.39
CA ASN A 323 -8.09 -16.10 13.63
C ASN A 323 -6.76 -16.84 13.91
N ALA A 324 -6.22 -17.52 12.91
CA ALA A 324 -5.06 -18.39 13.06
C ALA A 324 -4.00 -18.09 12.00
N CYS A 325 -2.75 -18.23 12.43
CA CYS A 325 -1.63 -18.32 11.52
C CYS A 325 -1.35 -19.78 11.15
N PRO A 326 -0.75 -20.03 9.98
CA PRO A 326 -0.20 -21.33 9.62
C PRO A 326 0.78 -21.85 10.69
N ALA A 327 0.89 -23.18 10.82
CA ALA A 327 1.72 -23.80 11.86
C ALA A 327 3.23 -23.51 11.70
N ASP A 328 3.68 -23.28 10.47
CA ASP A 328 5.04 -22.86 10.12
C ASP A 328 5.28 -21.35 10.30
N HIS A 329 4.21 -20.56 10.50
CA HIS A 329 4.25 -19.11 10.72
C HIS A 329 3.52 -18.70 12.00
N PRO A 330 3.88 -19.24 13.18
CA PRO A 330 3.01 -19.21 14.36
C PRO A 330 2.85 -17.83 15.01
N VAL A 331 3.70 -16.84 14.67
CA VAL A 331 3.70 -15.52 15.32
C VAL A 331 2.75 -14.59 14.59
N LYS A 332 1.69 -14.15 15.27
CA LYS A 332 0.78 -13.12 14.75
C LYS A 332 1.46 -11.76 14.89
N ILE A 333 1.60 -11.05 13.77
CA ILE A 333 2.09 -9.68 13.73
C ILE A 333 1.01 -8.77 13.14
N PRO A 334 1.04 -7.45 13.41
CA PRO A 334 0.19 -6.53 12.67
C PRO A 334 0.44 -6.70 11.16
N ALA A 335 -0.60 -6.66 10.35
CA ALA A 335 -0.46 -6.67 8.92
C ALA A 335 -0.20 -5.25 8.42
N LEU A 336 0.82 -5.07 7.58
CA LEU A 336 1.00 -3.79 6.89
C LEU A 336 -0.05 -3.64 5.79
N THR A 337 -0.67 -2.48 5.69
CA THR A 337 -1.41 -2.08 4.49
C THR A 337 -0.83 -0.76 3.99
N PHE A 338 -0.30 -0.74 2.77
CA PHE A 338 0.02 0.51 2.11
C PHE A 338 -1.25 1.05 1.44
N GLU A 339 -1.71 2.21 1.88
CA GLU A 339 -2.68 3.03 1.16
C GLU A 339 -1.93 4.18 0.48
N ILE A 340 -1.89 4.14 -0.84
CA ILE A 340 -1.03 4.98 -1.66
C ILE A 340 -1.91 5.91 -2.46
N GLN A 341 -1.69 7.22 -2.32
CA GLN A 341 -2.39 8.26 -3.05
C GLN A 341 -1.48 8.91 -4.09
N TYR A 342 -2.00 9.05 -5.31
CA TYR A 342 -1.41 9.84 -6.38
C TYR A 342 -2.36 11.00 -6.70
N GLY A 343 -1.87 12.24 -6.67
CA GLY A 343 -2.65 13.45 -6.91
C GLY A 343 -3.09 13.68 -8.37
N VAL A 344 -3.35 12.59 -9.11
CA VAL A 344 -3.73 12.58 -10.52
C VAL A 344 -5.06 11.86 -10.71
N GLN A 345 -5.74 12.14 -11.82
CA GLN A 345 -7.06 11.57 -12.10
C GLN A 345 -7.03 10.51 -13.21
N GLY A 346 -5.90 10.23 -13.84
CA GLY A 346 -5.88 9.36 -15.02
C GLY A 346 -6.19 10.09 -16.33
N THR A 347 -5.77 9.48 -17.42
CA THR A 347 -6.05 9.92 -18.79
C THR A 347 -6.35 8.71 -19.67
N ALA A 348 -6.82 8.93 -20.90
CA ALA A 348 -6.99 7.86 -21.88
C ALA A 348 -5.67 7.15 -22.24
N ASP A 349 -4.53 7.82 -22.07
CA ASP A 349 -3.19 7.22 -22.26
C ASP A 349 -2.81 6.30 -21.08
N GLY A 350 -3.31 6.60 -19.88
CA GLY A 350 -3.04 5.83 -18.68
C GLY A 350 -1.62 6.03 -18.14
N TYR A 351 -1.15 5.03 -17.41
CA TYR A 351 0.16 5.04 -16.74
C TYR A 351 0.95 3.76 -17.05
N TYR A 352 2.17 3.71 -16.54
CA TYR A 352 2.92 2.47 -16.37
C TYR A 352 3.72 2.53 -15.08
N LEU A 353 4.06 1.35 -14.55
CA LEU A 353 4.98 1.22 -13.42
C LEU A 353 6.39 1.00 -13.95
N SER A 354 7.40 1.50 -13.27
CA SER A 354 8.81 1.22 -13.58
C SER A 354 9.15 -0.29 -13.62
N SER A 355 8.41 -1.12 -12.88
CA SER A 355 8.50 -2.60 -12.94
C SER A 355 7.91 -3.20 -14.23
N ASP A 356 7.12 -2.44 -14.98
CA ASP A 356 6.58 -2.79 -16.30
C ASP A 356 6.60 -1.60 -17.28
N PRO A 357 7.78 -1.16 -17.76
CA PRO A 357 7.89 0.03 -18.60
C PRO A 357 7.19 -0.11 -19.96
N ALA A 358 6.88 -1.34 -20.38
CA ALA A 358 6.07 -1.59 -21.57
C ALA A 358 4.59 -1.22 -21.39
N GLY A 359 4.14 -0.91 -20.15
CA GLY A 359 2.78 -0.49 -19.83
C GLY A 359 1.72 -1.55 -20.16
N ARG A 360 2.11 -2.83 -20.12
CA ARG A 360 1.23 -3.95 -20.47
C ARG A 360 0.22 -4.22 -19.36
N SER A 361 0.61 -3.96 -18.10
CA SER A 361 -0.27 -4.12 -16.95
C SER A 361 0.02 -3.15 -15.81
N ALA A 362 -0.99 -2.88 -14.99
CA ALA A 362 -0.86 -2.23 -13.69
C ALA A 362 -0.53 -3.22 -12.55
N SER A 363 -0.50 -4.53 -12.86
CA SER A 363 -0.42 -5.61 -11.87
C SER A 363 0.99 -5.93 -11.39
N SER A 364 2.02 -5.31 -11.97
CA SER A 364 3.41 -5.37 -11.48
C SER A 364 3.65 -4.50 -10.24
N MET A 365 2.57 -3.91 -9.70
CA MET A 365 2.56 -3.22 -8.42
C MET A 365 2.99 -4.19 -7.32
N HIS A 366 3.96 -3.74 -6.54
CA HIS A 366 4.43 -4.39 -5.34
C HIS A 366 4.87 -3.30 -4.37
N GLY A 367 5.16 -3.72 -3.15
CA GLY A 367 5.68 -2.83 -2.15
C GLY A 367 6.57 -3.60 -1.21
N ASP A 368 7.52 -2.85 -0.69
CA ASP A 368 8.65 -3.35 0.03
C ASP A 368 8.69 -2.60 1.36
N ALA A 369 8.85 -3.35 2.43
CA ALA A 369 8.89 -2.82 3.78
C ALA A 369 10.17 -3.30 4.46
N PHE A 370 10.97 -2.36 4.95
CA PHE A 370 12.09 -2.64 5.82
C PHE A 370 11.82 -1.99 7.18
N VAL A 371 11.29 -2.81 8.10
CA VAL A 371 10.70 -2.35 9.36
C VAL A 371 11.77 -1.95 10.36
N MET A 372 11.68 -0.72 10.88
CA MET A 372 12.54 -0.21 11.95
C MET A 372 11.77 0.83 12.77
N TRP A 373 11.25 0.42 13.91
CA TRP A 373 10.58 1.31 14.86
C TRP A 373 11.41 1.50 16.12
N ASP A 374 11.20 2.63 16.81
CA ASP A 374 11.49 2.67 18.25
C ASP A 374 10.74 1.52 18.95
N PRO A 375 11.44 0.60 19.65
CA PRO A 375 10.80 -0.59 20.22
C PRO A 375 9.73 -0.27 21.26
N ALA A 376 9.92 0.78 22.07
CA ALA A 376 8.95 1.18 23.08
C ALA A 376 7.66 1.71 22.41
N ALA A 377 7.79 2.51 21.36
CA ALA A 377 6.65 3.01 20.59
C ALA A 377 5.90 1.88 19.86
N MET A 378 6.60 0.93 19.25
CA MET A 378 5.99 -0.25 18.62
C MET A 378 5.23 -1.10 19.65
N ASN A 379 5.84 -1.35 20.81
CA ASN A 379 5.21 -2.12 21.88
C ASN A 379 3.95 -1.41 22.42
N HIS A 380 4.06 -0.12 22.70
CA HIS A 380 2.96 0.73 23.18
C HIS A 380 1.79 0.74 22.19
N ARG A 381 2.04 0.99 20.91
CA ARG A 381 1.00 0.99 19.87
C ARG A 381 0.40 -0.39 19.64
N THR A 382 1.21 -1.44 19.67
CA THR A 382 0.70 -2.81 19.54
C THR A 382 -0.23 -3.16 20.70
N LYS A 383 0.13 -2.83 21.95
CA LYS A 383 -0.76 -3.01 23.11
C LYS A 383 -2.02 -2.17 22.98
N ASN A 384 -1.87 -0.87 22.79
CA ASN A 384 -2.96 0.08 22.98
C ASN A 384 -3.91 0.18 21.79
N CYS A 385 -3.44 -0.12 20.59
CA CYS A 385 -4.25 -0.01 19.38
C CYS A 385 -4.64 -1.40 18.86
N ILE A 386 -3.68 -2.33 18.76
CA ILE A 386 -3.95 -3.65 18.16
C ILE A 386 -4.60 -4.59 19.18
N VAL A 387 -3.96 -4.82 20.34
CA VAL A 387 -4.45 -5.77 21.35
C VAL A 387 -5.76 -5.29 21.97
N GLN A 388 -5.87 -4.01 22.31
CA GLN A 388 -7.11 -3.41 22.80
C GLN A 388 -8.20 -3.20 21.72
N ARG A 389 -7.87 -3.41 20.44
CA ARG A 389 -8.76 -3.22 19.30
C ARG A 389 -9.31 -1.80 19.17
N ARG A 390 -8.41 -0.81 19.23
CA ARG A 390 -8.71 0.61 19.17
C ARG A 390 -8.07 1.27 17.97
N THR A 391 -8.82 2.17 17.33
CA THR A 391 -8.31 2.92 16.18
C THR A 391 -7.34 3.96 16.68
N CYS A 392 -6.13 3.95 16.15
CA CYS A 392 -5.12 4.94 16.43
C CYS A 392 -4.64 5.62 15.15
N ASN A 393 -4.37 6.92 15.25
CA ASN A 393 -3.73 7.69 14.21
C ASN A 393 -2.22 7.88 14.53
N ASN A 394 -1.60 8.88 13.90
CA ASN A 394 -0.17 9.15 14.09
C ASN A 394 0.19 9.52 15.54
N ASP A 395 -0.76 10.09 16.29
CA ASP A 395 -0.50 10.70 17.60
C ASP A 395 -0.98 9.83 18.77
N GLY A 396 -1.67 8.72 18.50
CA GLY A 396 -2.23 7.83 19.53
C GLY A 396 -3.67 7.46 19.19
N TYR A 397 -4.53 7.29 20.21
CA TYR A 397 -5.95 7.02 20.02
C TYR A 397 -6.62 8.06 19.12
N ASP A 398 -7.40 7.59 18.14
CA ASP A 398 -8.13 8.44 17.22
C ASP A 398 -9.59 8.59 17.68
N PRO A 399 -10.00 9.78 18.15
CA PRO A 399 -11.37 10.04 18.61
C PRO A 399 -12.38 10.19 17.44
N PHE A 400 -11.89 10.26 16.19
CA PHE A 400 -12.72 10.55 15.01
C PHE A 400 -12.93 9.36 14.08
N SER A 401 -12.69 8.12 14.55
CA SER A 401 -13.02 6.94 13.76
C SER A 401 -14.54 6.68 13.84
N TYR A 402 -15.28 7.27 12.91
CA TYR A 402 -16.71 7.04 12.72
C TYR A 402 -17.01 5.74 12.00
#